data_AF-Q5BTE7-F1
#
_entry.id   AF-Q5BTE7-F1
#
_cell.length_a   1.000
_cell.length_b   1.000
_cell.length_c   1.000
_cell.angle_alpha   90.00
_cell.angle_beta   90.00
_cell.angle_gamma   90.00
#
_symmetry.space_group_name_H-M   'P 1'
#
loop_
_entity.id
_entity.type
_entity.pdbx_description
1 polymer ?
#
loop_
_entity_poly.entity_id
_entity_poly.type
_entity_poly.pdbx_seq_one_letter_code
_entity_poly.pdbx_strand_id
1 'polypeptide(L)'
;ECRAFSADAVMSSRHRIDIGESKPRRSRFSDGPDNHTRDRSRSPDNHGKPKHNAPNASPFAAKTNPYNGKSFSTKYFELLRKRVKLPVWEYKENFFQTLSENQVTVLVGETGSGKTTQIPQWCLEWVTGRYPTKKAVACTQPRRVAAMSVAQRVSEEMDVELGQEVGYSIRFEDCTSSRTVMK
;
A
#
# COMPACT_ATOMS: atom_id res chain seq x y z
N GLU A 1 -35.68 -12.08 -0.20
CA GLU A 1 -35.71 -12.16 1.27
C GLU A 1 -34.55 -11.39 1.87
N CYS A 2 -34.81 -10.22 2.45
CA CYS A 2 -33.81 -9.42 3.16
C CYS A 2 -33.85 -9.80 4.64
N ARG A 3 -32.83 -10.51 5.13
CA ARG A 3 -32.68 -10.74 6.58
C ARG A 3 -31.85 -9.61 7.19
N ALA A 4 -32.52 -8.78 7.97
CA ALA A 4 -31.90 -7.93 8.97
C ALA A 4 -31.27 -8.82 10.04
N PHE A 5 -29.98 -8.63 10.35
CA PHE A 5 -29.33 -9.30 11.47
C PHE A 5 -29.38 -8.39 12.69
N SER A 6 -30.09 -8.89 13.71
CA SER A 6 -30.15 -8.35 15.07
C SER A 6 -28.76 -8.38 15.71
N ALA A 7 -28.42 -7.31 16.42
CA ALA A 7 -27.16 -7.17 17.14
C ALA A 7 -27.29 -7.80 18.52
N ASP A 8 -26.59 -8.91 18.76
CA ASP A 8 -26.26 -9.37 20.11
C ASP A 8 -24.79 -9.05 20.40
N ALA A 9 -24.60 -8.30 21.48
CA ALA A 9 -23.32 -7.82 21.95
C ALA A 9 -22.58 -8.90 22.74
N VAL A 10 -21.44 -9.36 22.19
CA VAL A 10 -20.40 -10.02 22.98
C VAL A 10 -19.11 -9.23 22.76
N MET A 11 -18.69 -8.50 23.79
CA MET A 11 -17.40 -7.78 23.83
C MET A 11 -16.27 -8.81 23.85
N SER A 12 -15.66 -9.05 22.69
CA SER A 12 -14.37 -9.73 22.57
C SER A 12 -13.25 -8.70 22.47
N SER A 13 -12.14 -8.91 23.18
CA SER A 13 -10.97 -8.03 23.25
C SER A 13 -10.60 -7.46 21.89
N ARG A 14 -10.72 -6.14 21.74
CA ARG A 14 -10.56 -5.45 20.46
C ARG A 14 -9.10 -5.44 20.04
N HIS A 15 -8.77 -6.20 18.99
CA HIS A 15 -7.48 -6.10 18.29
C HIS A 15 -7.43 -4.76 17.54
N ARG A 16 -6.82 -3.77 18.20
CA ARG A 16 -6.71 -2.39 17.76
C ARG A 16 -5.29 -2.13 17.25
N ILE A 17 -5.18 -1.63 16.02
CA ILE A 17 -3.92 -1.13 15.47
C ILE A 17 -3.95 0.40 15.54
N ASP A 18 -3.07 0.99 16.35
CA ASP A 18 -2.88 2.44 16.45
C ASP A 18 -1.73 2.89 15.52
N ILE A 19 -2.08 3.63 14.48
CA ILE A 19 -1.13 4.28 13.56
C ILE A 19 -0.82 5.67 14.13
N GLY A 20 0.36 5.89 14.73
CA GLY A 20 0.77 7.26 15.09
C GLY A 20 1.75 7.51 16.26
N GLU A 21 2.17 6.53 17.06
CA GLU A 21 3.13 6.82 18.16
C GLU A 21 4.57 6.41 17.82
N SER A 22 5.39 7.38 17.41
CA SER A 22 6.84 7.22 17.30
C SER A 22 7.53 7.79 18.55
N LYS A 23 8.04 6.92 19.45
CA LYS A 23 9.00 7.33 20.49
C LYS A 23 10.43 7.28 19.93
N PRO A 24 11.27 8.31 20.13
CA PRO A 24 12.65 8.29 19.64
C PRO A 24 13.56 7.49 20.58
N ARG A 25 14.21 6.44 20.07
CA ARG A 25 15.36 5.82 20.75
C ARG A 25 16.63 6.61 20.40
N ARG A 26 17.12 7.41 21.35
CA ARG A 26 18.48 7.96 21.38
C ARG A 26 19.43 6.95 22.04
N SER A 27 20.54 6.64 21.38
CA SER A 27 21.81 6.15 21.96
C SER A 27 22.91 6.65 21.02
N ARG A 28 23.72 7.68 21.31
CA ARG A 28 24.70 7.94 22.39
C ARG A 28 25.85 6.92 22.40
N PHE A 29 27.08 7.47 22.39
CA PHE A 29 28.43 6.89 22.52
C PHE A 29 29.14 6.50 21.19
N SER A 30 30.43 6.77 20.94
CA SER A 30 31.47 7.68 21.50
C SER A 30 32.76 7.51 20.66
N ASP A 31 33.68 8.48 20.80
CA ASP A 31 34.95 8.69 20.12
C ASP A 31 36.00 7.55 20.11
N GLY A 32 36.94 7.63 19.16
CA GLY A 32 38.24 6.95 19.22
C GLY A 32 39.04 7.01 17.90
N PRO A 33 40.22 7.68 17.84
CA PRO A 33 41.04 7.83 16.63
C PRO A 33 42.19 6.80 16.58
N ASP A 34 42.82 6.60 15.40
CA ASP A 34 44.30 6.51 15.27
C ASP A 34 44.80 6.19 13.84
N ASN A 35 45.60 7.15 13.33
CA ASN A 35 46.96 7.02 12.80
C ASN A 35 47.33 5.90 11.80
N HIS A 36 47.74 6.28 10.58
CA HIS A 36 49.08 5.93 10.05
C HIS A 36 49.40 6.64 8.72
N THR A 37 50.49 7.39 8.74
CA THR A 37 51.28 7.80 7.59
C THR A 37 51.93 6.59 6.91
N ARG A 38 52.01 6.60 5.56
CA ARG A 38 53.21 6.23 4.77
C ARG A 38 52.99 6.42 3.26
N ASP A 39 53.90 7.21 2.72
CA ASP A 39 54.21 7.48 1.33
C ASP A 39 54.71 6.22 0.60
N ARG A 40 54.34 6.05 -0.68
CA ARG A 40 55.15 5.39 -1.72
C ARG A 40 54.48 5.42 -3.11
N SER A 41 55.23 6.00 -4.03
CA SER A 41 55.06 6.16 -5.46
C SER A 41 54.98 4.84 -6.26
N ARG A 42 54.14 4.81 -7.31
CA ARG A 42 54.31 4.09 -8.60
C ARG A 42 53.11 4.34 -9.53
N SER A 43 53.36 5.02 -10.65
CA SER A 43 52.54 5.00 -11.87
C SER A 43 53.03 3.88 -12.81
N PRO A 44 52.43 3.61 -13.98
CA PRO A 44 51.01 3.62 -14.39
C PRO A 44 50.59 2.24 -14.96
N ASP A 45 49.30 1.88 -15.00
CA ASP A 45 48.84 0.90 -15.99
C ASP A 45 47.38 1.09 -16.39
N ASN A 46 47.20 1.20 -17.70
CA ASN A 46 45.99 1.45 -18.44
C ASN A 46 45.28 0.12 -18.70
N HIS A 47 44.22 -0.21 -17.98
CA HIS A 47 43.25 -1.23 -18.38
C HIS A 47 41.83 -0.69 -18.17
N GLY A 48 41.10 -0.55 -19.27
CA GLY A 48 39.74 -0.03 -19.32
C GLY A 48 38.82 -0.81 -18.39
N LYS A 49 38.21 -0.10 -17.44
CA LYS A 49 37.14 -0.65 -16.60
C LYS A 49 35.94 -0.98 -17.49
N PRO A 50 35.49 -2.24 -17.59
CA PRO A 50 34.15 -2.50 -18.09
C PRO A 50 33.18 -1.82 -17.13
N LYS A 51 32.34 -0.93 -17.69
CA LYS A 51 31.20 -0.36 -16.99
C LYS A 51 30.32 -1.53 -16.55
N HIS A 52 30.44 -1.95 -15.29
CA HIS A 52 29.38 -2.67 -14.62
C HIS A 52 28.20 -1.70 -14.53
N ASN A 53 27.43 -1.61 -15.61
CA ASN A 53 26.02 -1.27 -15.52
C ASN A 53 25.40 -2.40 -14.70
N ALA A 54 25.45 -2.26 -13.38
CA ALA A 54 24.47 -2.90 -12.54
C ALA A 54 23.12 -2.48 -13.13
N PRO A 55 22.25 -3.42 -13.55
CA PRO A 55 20.87 -3.05 -13.77
C PRO A 55 20.41 -2.56 -12.40
N ASN A 56 20.20 -1.25 -12.29
CA ASN A 56 19.53 -0.63 -11.18
C ASN A 56 18.08 -1.12 -11.26
N ALA A 57 17.87 -2.38 -10.89
CA ALA A 57 16.58 -3.03 -10.87
C ALA A 57 15.85 -2.35 -9.72
N SER A 58 15.15 -1.26 -10.06
CA SER A 58 14.25 -0.63 -9.12
C SER A 58 13.34 -1.74 -8.57
N PRO A 59 13.02 -1.76 -7.28
CA PRO A 59 12.15 -2.77 -6.66
C PRO A 59 10.73 -2.81 -7.25
N PHE A 60 10.45 -2.02 -8.28
CA PHE A 60 9.19 -1.87 -9.01
C PHE A 60 9.16 -2.65 -10.34
N ALA A 61 9.83 -3.81 -10.40
CA ALA A 61 10.07 -4.57 -11.64
C ALA A 61 8.81 -5.21 -12.29
N ALA A 62 7.63 -5.11 -11.67
CA ALA A 62 6.39 -5.50 -12.34
C ALA A 62 6.13 -4.53 -13.50
N LYS A 63 6.37 -4.98 -14.74
CA LYS A 63 6.10 -4.17 -15.94
C LYS A 63 4.61 -4.07 -16.27
N THR A 64 3.83 -5.06 -15.84
CA THR A 64 2.44 -5.25 -16.24
C THR A 64 1.53 -5.26 -15.01
N ASN A 65 0.40 -4.56 -15.12
CA ASN A 65 -0.63 -4.48 -14.10
C ASN A 65 -1.45 -5.79 -14.07
N PRO A 66 -1.52 -6.49 -12.92
CA PRO A 66 -2.21 -7.77 -12.82
C PRO A 66 -3.73 -7.68 -13.02
N TYR A 67 -4.32 -6.49 -12.88
CA TYR A 67 -5.76 -6.29 -12.95
C TYR A 67 -6.28 -6.10 -14.38
N ASN A 68 -5.51 -5.43 -15.24
CA ASN A 68 -5.93 -5.10 -16.61
C ASN A 68 -4.97 -5.63 -17.70
N GLY A 69 -3.84 -6.24 -17.32
CA GLY A 69 -2.85 -6.80 -18.25
C GLY A 69 -2.06 -5.76 -19.06
N LYS A 70 -2.21 -4.46 -18.77
CA LYS A 70 -1.50 -3.36 -19.46
C LYS A 70 -0.19 -3.04 -18.76
N SER A 71 0.75 -2.42 -19.46
CA SER A 71 1.96 -1.90 -18.83
C SER A 71 1.64 -0.75 -17.88
N PHE A 72 2.29 -0.69 -16.72
CA PHE A 72 2.09 0.41 -15.78
C PHE A 72 2.52 1.76 -16.38
N SER A 73 1.70 2.79 -16.15
CA SER A 73 1.97 4.15 -16.58
C SER A 73 3.07 4.83 -15.75
N THR A 74 3.72 5.86 -16.31
CA THR A 74 4.66 6.70 -15.54
C THR A 74 3.99 7.33 -14.31
N LYS A 75 2.72 7.72 -14.45
CA LYS A 75 1.90 8.30 -13.38
C LYS A 75 1.73 7.33 -12.21
N TYR A 76 1.55 6.03 -12.48
CA TYR A 76 1.49 5.00 -11.45
C TYR A 76 2.73 4.99 -10.57
N PHE A 77 3.93 4.99 -11.17
CA PHE A 77 5.18 4.97 -10.41
C PHE A 77 5.39 6.25 -9.59
N GLU A 78 4.97 7.40 -10.11
CA GLU A 78 4.99 8.66 -9.35
C GLU A 78 4.07 8.62 -8.12
N LEU A 79 2.83 8.13 -8.30
CA LEU A 79 1.89 7.96 -7.20
C LEU A 79 2.39 6.92 -6.19
N LEU A 80 2.98 5.82 -6.66
CA LEU A 80 3.56 4.80 -5.80
C LEU A 80 4.66 5.37 -4.89
N ARG A 81 5.58 6.19 -5.42
CA ARG A 81 6.61 6.86 -4.62
C ARG A 81 6.03 7.77 -3.54
N LYS A 82 4.85 8.36 -3.76
CA LYS A 82 4.15 9.19 -2.77
C LYS A 82 3.46 8.33 -1.70
N ARG A 83 2.83 7.22 -2.11
CA ARG A 83 2.11 6.29 -1.21
C ARG A 83 3.01 5.61 -0.20
N VAL A 84 4.22 5.21 -0.60
CA VAL A 84 5.20 4.56 0.30
C VAL A 84 5.62 5.47 1.45
N LYS A 85 5.46 6.79 1.32
CA LYS A 85 5.78 7.77 2.38
C LYS A 85 4.63 8.00 3.37
N LEU A 86 3.47 7.38 3.16
CA LEU A 86 2.33 7.56 4.07
C LEU A 86 2.57 6.79 5.38
N PRO A 87 2.17 7.34 6.55
CA PRO A 87 2.38 6.69 7.85
C PRO A 87 1.82 5.27 7.92
N VAL A 88 0.71 5.00 7.23
CA VAL A 88 0.10 3.67 7.20
C VAL A 88 1.02 2.60 6.63
N TRP A 89 1.94 2.95 5.72
CA TRP A 89 2.80 2.00 5.00
C TRP A 89 3.74 1.22 5.91
N GLU A 90 4.18 1.83 7.01
CA GLU A 90 5.01 1.18 8.04
C GLU A 90 4.29 0.01 8.73
N TYR A 91 2.96 0.02 8.73
CA TYR A 91 2.13 -0.98 9.40
C TYR A 91 1.60 -2.06 8.43
N LYS A 92 2.03 -2.08 7.16
CA LYS A 92 1.49 -2.99 6.14
C LYS A 92 1.60 -4.47 6.54
N GLU A 93 2.75 -4.88 7.08
CA GLU A 93 2.98 -6.28 7.50
C GLU A 93 2.12 -6.67 8.70
N ASN A 94 2.10 -5.83 9.75
CA ASN A 94 1.27 -6.03 10.93
C ASN A 94 -0.23 -6.08 10.56
N PHE A 95 -0.66 -5.24 9.61
CA PHE A 95 -2.01 -5.25 9.09
C PHE A 95 -2.39 -6.60 8.46
N PHE A 96 -1.52 -7.18 7.62
CA PHE A 96 -1.79 -8.50 7.03
C PHE A 96 -1.80 -9.62 8.05
N GLN A 97 -0.89 -9.58 9.04
CA GLN A 97 -0.90 -10.54 10.13
C GLN A 97 -2.22 -10.49 10.89
N THR A 98 -2.62 -9.29 11.32
CA THR A 98 -3.86 -9.08 12.07
C THR A 98 -5.10 -9.50 11.27
N LEU A 99 -5.14 -9.22 9.95
CA LEU A 99 -6.21 -9.70 9.06
C LEU A 99 -6.26 -11.23 8.93
N SER A 100 -5.11 -11.90 9.01
CA SER A 100 -5.04 -13.36 8.89
C SER A 100 -5.51 -14.08 10.15
N GLU A 101 -5.29 -13.45 11.31
CA GLU A 101 -5.62 -14.00 12.63
C GLU A 101 -7.04 -13.63 13.09
N ASN A 102 -7.60 -12.52 12.57
CA ASN A 102 -8.86 -11.96 13.05
C ASN A 102 -9.88 -11.78 11.93
N GLN A 103 -11.12 -12.18 12.20
CA GLN A 103 -12.25 -11.91 11.30
C GLN A 103 -12.62 -10.40 11.28
N VAL A 104 -12.40 -9.70 12.40
CA VAL A 104 -12.74 -8.29 12.57
C VAL A 104 -11.54 -7.56 13.18
N THR A 105 -11.10 -6.49 12.51
CA THR A 105 -9.95 -5.67 12.92
C THR A 105 -10.35 -4.21 13.00
N VAL A 106 -9.95 -3.52 14.07
CA VAL A 106 -10.19 -2.08 14.24
C VAL A 106 -8.91 -1.32 13.94
N LEU A 107 -8.96 -0.49 12.90
CA LEU A 107 -7.85 0.37 12.51
C LEU A 107 -8.07 1.80 12.97
N VAL A 108 -7.12 2.36 13.72
CA VAL A 108 -7.15 3.75 14.18
C VAL A 108 -5.94 4.49 13.62
N GLY A 109 -6.15 5.72 13.19
CA GLY A 109 -5.07 6.60 12.77
C GLY A 109 -5.57 7.99 12.42
N GLU A 110 -4.68 8.97 12.36
CA GLU A 110 -5.01 10.37 12.08
C GLU A 110 -5.55 10.59 10.65
N THR A 111 -6.32 11.65 10.44
CA THR A 111 -6.72 12.08 9.09
C THR A 111 -5.49 12.36 8.23
N GLY A 112 -5.47 11.87 6.99
CA GLY A 112 -4.29 11.99 6.12
C GLY A 112 -3.26 10.86 6.26
N SER A 113 -3.42 9.94 7.22
CA SER A 113 -2.49 8.81 7.37
C SER A 113 -2.51 7.79 6.21
N GLY A 114 -3.50 7.88 5.30
CA GLY A 114 -3.63 7.00 4.14
C GLY A 114 -4.64 5.86 4.27
N LYS A 115 -5.42 5.79 5.37
CA LYS A 115 -6.36 4.69 5.64
C LYS A 115 -7.30 4.41 4.48
N THR A 116 -8.08 5.40 4.08
CA THR A 116 -9.15 5.22 3.09
C THR A 116 -8.65 4.86 1.69
N THR A 117 -7.41 5.22 1.34
CA THR A 117 -6.83 4.90 0.02
C THR A 117 -6.06 3.59 0.05
N GLN A 118 -5.21 3.34 1.05
CA GLN A 118 -4.29 2.19 1.05
C GLN A 118 -4.92 0.91 1.60
N ILE A 119 -5.77 1.01 2.63
CA ILE A 119 -6.33 -0.17 3.30
C ILE A 119 -7.20 -1.02 2.38
N PRO A 120 -8.12 -0.44 1.57
CA PRO A 120 -8.89 -1.25 0.62
C PRO A 120 -8.00 -1.98 -0.41
N GLN A 121 -6.91 -1.36 -0.86
CA GLN A 121 -5.95 -1.97 -1.79
C GLN A 121 -5.26 -3.19 -1.17
N TRP A 122 -4.86 -3.10 0.10
CA TRP A 122 -4.25 -4.24 0.79
C TRP A 122 -5.27 -5.33 1.11
N CYS A 123 -6.50 -4.97 1.47
CA CYS A 123 -7.58 -5.95 1.57
C CYS A 123 -7.77 -6.70 0.26
N LEU A 124 -7.72 -5.99 -0.88
CA LEU A 124 -7.85 -6.61 -2.20
C LEU A 124 -6.67 -7.54 -2.51
N GLU A 125 -5.44 -7.12 -2.21
CA GLU A 125 -4.23 -7.94 -2.33
C GLU A 125 -4.34 -9.22 -1.49
N TRP A 126 -4.80 -9.10 -0.23
CA TRP A 126 -4.97 -10.24 0.68
C TRP A 126 -6.05 -11.22 0.19
N VAL A 127 -7.19 -10.70 -0.26
CA VAL A 127 -8.31 -11.52 -0.74
C VAL A 127 -7.95 -12.24 -2.05
N THR A 128 -7.29 -11.55 -2.98
CA THR A 128 -6.88 -12.14 -4.27
C THR A 128 -5.77 -13.18 -4.11
N GLY A 129 -4.86 -13.00 -3.14
CA GLY A 129 -3.84 -14.01 -2.83
C GLY A 129 -4.38 -15.24 -2.10
N ARG A 130 -5.46 -15.10 -1.32
CA ARG A 130 -6.00 -16.18 -0.47
C ARG A 130 -7.13 -16.98 -1.12
N TYR A 131 -7.98 -16.34 -1.92
CA TYR A 131 -9.16 -16.97 -2.49
C TYR A 131 -9.04 -17.10 -4.02
N PRO A 132 -9.23 -18.31 -4.58
CA PRO A 132 -9.17 -18.52 -6.04
C PRO A 132 -10.39 -17.92 -6.76
N THR A 133 -11.50 -17.74 -6.04
CA THR A 133 -12.72 -17.11 -6.58
C THR A 133 -12.61 -15.60 -6.53
N LYS A 134 -13.11 -14.92 -7.58
CA LYS A 134 -13.25 -13.45 -7.57
C LYS A 134 -14.13 -13.02 -6.39
N LYS A 135 -13.54 -12.24 -5.50
CA LYS A 135 -14.21 -11.58 -4.38
C LYS A 135 -13.98 -10.07 -4.51
N ALA A 136 -14.89 -9.28 -3.96
CA ALA A 136 -14.81 -7.84 -3.98
C ALA A 136 -14.60 -7.26 -2.58
N VAL A 137 -13.91 -6.13 -2.52
CA VAL A 137 -13.73 -5.32 -1.31
C VAL A 137 -14.72 -4.17 -1.35
N ALA A 138 -15.43 -3.96 -0.25
CA ALA A 138 -16.33 -2.82 -0.09
C ALA A 138 -15.77 -1.83 0.93
N CYS A 139 -15.72 -0.54 0.59
CA CYS A 139 -15.33 0.56 1.47
C CYS A 139 -16.45 1.60 1.53
N THR A 140 -17.20 1.62 2.63
CA THR A 140 -18.32 2.58 2.78
C THR A 140 -17.82 3.97 3.14
N GLN A 141 -18.33 4.99 2.43
CA GLN A 141 -18.11 6.40 2.78
C GLN A 141 -19.45 7.06 3.16
N PRO A 142 -19.52 7.82 4.25
CA PRO A 142 -20.77 8.47 4.67
C PRO A 142 -21.19 9.62 3.76
N ARG A 143 -20.25 10.19 2.98
CA ARG A 143 -20.50 11.32 2.08
C ARG A 143 -20.36 10.87 0.63
N ARG A 144 -21.35 11.19 -0.20
CA ARG A 144 -21.35 10.90 -1.65
C ARG A 144 -20.09 11.39 -2.36
N VAL A 145 -19.72 12.66 -2.11
CA VAL A 145 -18.52 13.27 -2.72
C VAL A 145 -17.24 12.56 -2.30
N ALA A 146 -17.18 12.05 -1.07
CA ALA A 146 -16.03 11.28 -0.60
C ALA A 146 -15.94 9.92 -1.31
N ALA A 147 -17.07 9.22 -1.50
CA ALA A 147 -17.10 7.94 -2.23
C ALA A 147 -16.54 8.09 -3.65
N MET A 148 -17.05 9.07 -4.41
CA MET A 148 -16.61 9.32 -5.79
C MET A 148 -15.13 9.73 -5.85
N SER A 149 -14.71 10.66 -4.99
CA SER A 149 -13.33 11.16 -4.97
C SER A 149 -12.32 10.08 -4.57
N VAL A 150 -12.66 9.25 -3.58
CA VAL A 150 -11.81 8.14 -3.16
C VAL A 150 -11.73 7.09 -4.26
N ALA A 151 -12.84 6.70 -4.88
CA ALA A 151 -12.85 5.72 -5.96
C ALA A 151 -11.99 6.18 -7.15
N GLN A 152 -12.16 7.44 -7.58
CA GLN A 152 -11.32 8.04 -8.63
C GLN A 152 -9.84 8.07 -8.22
N ARG A 153 -9.53 8.41 -6.96
CA ARG A 153 -8.15 8.43 -6.49
C ARG A 153 -7.54 7.03 -6.49
N VAL A 154 -8.28 6.03 -6.02
CA VAL A 154 -7.80 4.65 -5.94
C VAL A 154 -7.67 4.02 -7.33
N SER A 155 -8.54 4.35 -8.29
CA SER A 155 -8.39 3.88 -9.67
C SER A 155 -7.11 4.40 -10.31
N GLU A 156 -6.75 5.67 -10.06
CA GLU A 156 -5.47 6.25 -10.50
C GLU A 156 -4.26 5.60 -9.79
N GLU A 157 -4.38 5.29 -8.51
CA GLU A 157 -3.34 4.61 -7.73
C GLU A 157 -3.12 3.16 -8.17
N MET A 158 -4.16 2.49 -8.65
CA MET A 158 -4.11 1.12 -9.19
C MET A 158 -3.84 1.07 -10.70
N ASP A 159 -3.73 2.23 -11.37
CA ASP A 159 -3.55 2.35 -12.82
C ASP A 159 -4.64 1.62 -13.62
N VAL A 160 -5.89 1.76 -13.16
CA VAL A 160 -7.09 1.19 -13.78
C VAL A 160 -8.10 2.29 -14.11
N GLU A 161 -9.02 1.99 -15.01
CA GLU A 161 -10.08 2.91 -15.38
C GLU A 161 -11.21 2.85 -14.33
N LEU A 162 -11.70 4.02 -13.92
CA LEU A 162 -12.83 4.12 -13.01
C LEU A 162 -14.07 3.45 -13.64
N GLY A 163 -14.78 2.64 -12.85
CA GLY A 163 -15.92 1.85 -13.29
C GLY A 163 -15.56 0.45 -13.80
N GLN A 164 -14.27 0.16 -14.02
CA GLN A 164 -13.80 -1.18 -14.36
C GLN A 164 -13.45 -1.95 -13.09
N GLU A 165 -12.17 -2.06 -12.73
CA GLU A 165 -11.73 -2.83 -11.58
C GLU A 165 -11.99 -2.10 -10.24
N VAL A 166 -11.98 -0.76 -10.26
CA VAL A 166 -12.36 0.11 -9.12
C VAL A 166 -13.57 0.94 -9.54
N GLY A 167 -14.59 1.02 -8.68
CA GLY A 167 -15.81 1.77 -8.93
C GLY A 167 -16.42 2.40 -7.68
N TYR A 168 -17.61 2.95 -7.81
CA TYR A 168 -18.44 3.38 -6.68
C TYR A 168 -19.91 3.13 -6.98
N SER A 169 -20.70 2.96 -5.92
CA SER A 169 -22.15 2.82 -6.01
C SER A 169 -22.80 3.77 -5.01
N ILE A 170 -23.59 4.70 -5.53
CA ILE A 170 -24.30 5.71 -4.74
C ILE A 170 -25.77 5.73 -5.17
N ARG A 171 -26.63 6.34 -4.36
CA ARG A 171 -28.05 6.42 -4.70
C ARG A 171 -28.21 7.14 -6.04
N PHE A 172 -28.88 6.48 -6.99
CA PHE A 172 -29.16 6.95 -8.35
C PHE A 172 -27.97 7.01 -9.32
N GLU A 173 -26.78 6.51 -8.93
CA GLU A 173 -25.62 6.45 -9.82
C GLU A 173 -24.75 5.25 -9.45
N ASP A 174 -24.51 4.38 -10.43
CA ASP A 174 -23.69 3.19 -10.27
C ASP A 174 -22.58 3.20 -11.31
N CYS A 175 -21.35 3.40 -10.86
CA CYS A 175 -20.15 3.39 -11.68
C CYS A 175 -19.37 2.12 -11.37
N THR A 176 -19.95 0.98 -11.74
CA THR A 176 -19.35 -0.35 -11.58
C THR A 176 -19.60 -1.21 -12.82
N SER A 177 -18.84 -2.29 -12.97
CA SER A 177 -18.94 -3.26 -14.05
C SER A 177 -18.78 -4.69 -13.53
N SER A 178 -18.92 -5.69 -14.40
CA SER A 178 -18.65 -7.10 -14.06
C SER A 178 -17.20 -7.37 -13.65
N ARG A 179 -16.29 -6.42 -13.88
CA ARG A 179 -14.87 -6.49 -13.49
C ARG A 179 -14.57 -5.82 -12.15
N THR A 180 -15.54 -5.15 -11.53
CA THR A 180 -15.31 -4.40 -10.30
C THR A 180 -14.98 -5.32 -9.14
N VAL A 181 -13.78 -5.11 -8.58
CA VAL A 181 -13.26 -5.82 -7.41
C VAL A 181 -13.17 -4.92 -6.18
N MET A 182 -13.35 -3.60 -6.35
CA MET A 182 -13.35 -2.64 -5.25
C MET A 182 -14.43 -1.56 -5.46
N LYS A 183 -15.26 -1.30 -4.44
CA LYS A 183 -16.29 -0.25 -4.46
C LYS A 183 -16.64 0.32 -3.09
#